data_AF-A0A1Y2K7L6-F1
#
_entry.id   AF-A0A1Y2K7L6-F1
#
_cell.length_a   1.000
_cell.length_b   1.000
_cell.length_c   1.000
_cell.angle_alpha   90.00
_cell.angle_beta   90.00
_cell.angle_gamma   90.00
#
_symmetry.space_group_name_H-M   'P 1'
#
loop_
_entity.id
_entity.type
_entity.pdbx_description
1 polymer ?
#
loop_
_entity_poly.entity_id
_entity_poly.type
_entity_poly.pdbx_seq_one_letter_code
_entity_poly.pdbx_strand_id
1 'polypeptide(L)'
;MAAKPPPKYRYGSGHIRRIAEIAGHDAAMKIALELGGKQLYIPTDPTNSRLEACVGEEAAAALSTALADEVIEVAFENRTLARWLFQAGWSMADIANRLRVSRVSIRQWLKGNVKPSPLNDLVE
;
A
#
# COMPACT_ATOMS: atom_id res chain seq x y z
N MET A 1 20.62 -26.92 -16.33
CA MET A 1 19.71 -26.00 -15.61
C MET A 1 20.20 -24.59 -15.85
N ALA A 2 19.47 -23.77 -16.61
CA ALA A 2 19.83 -22.36 -16.76
C ALA A 2 19.60 -21.63 -15.43
N ALA A 3 20.55 -20.80 -15.01
CA ALA A 3 20.37 -19.94 -13.84
C ALA A 3 19.25 -18.94 -14.12
N LYS A 4 18.26 -18.83 -13.21
CA LYS A 4 17.19 -17.85 -13.31
C LYS A 4 17.81 -16.44 -13.30
N PRO A 5 17.42 -15.53 -14.20
CA PRO A 5 17.98 -14.17 -14.21
C PRO A 5 17.74 -13.49 -12.85
N PRO A 6 18.66 -12.64 -12.39
CA PRO A 6 18.50 -11.93 -11.13
C PRO A 6 17.26 -11.03 -11.17
N PRO A 7 16.55 -10.87 -10.05
CA PRO A 7 15.37 -10.02 -9.98
C PRO A 7 15.72 -8.56 -10.34
N LYS A 8 14.80 -7.88 -11.01
CA LYS A 8 14.97 -6.46 -11.32
C LYS A 8 14.69 -5.66 -10.05
N TYR A 9 15.73 -5.04 -9.49
CA TYR A 9 15.60 -4.10 -8.38
C TYR A 9 15.13 -2.75 -8.91
N ARG A 10 14.00 -2.27 -8.43
CA ARG A 10 13.61 -0.86 -8.60
C ARG A 10 13.67 -0.16 -7.25
N TYR A 11 14.40 0.94 -7.22
CA TYR A 11 14.45 1.89 -6.10
C TYR A 11 13.62 3.12 -6.47
N GLY A 12 12.68 3.52 -5.62
CA GLY A 12 11.95 4.78 -5.81
C GLY A 12 10.62 4.89 -5.09
N SER A 13 10.31 6.10 -4.62
CA SER A 13 8.98 6.50 -4.16
C SER A 13 7.99 6.46 -5.33
N GLY A 14 6.89 5.70 -5.21
CA GLY A 14 5.91 5.51 -6.29
C GLY A 14 5.46 4.06 -6.53
N HIS A 15 6.13 3.09 -5.92
CA HIS A 15 5.76 1.67 -6.05
C HIS A 15 4.38 1.37 -5.45
N ILE A 16 4.04 2.02 -4.34
CA ILE A 16 2.74 1.88 -3.69
C ILE A 16 1.60 2.35 -4.60
N ARG A 17 1.83 3.44 -5.35
CA ARG A 17 0.85 3.94 -6.32
C ARG A 17 0.64 2.97 -7.48
N ARG A 18 1.73 2.40 -8.02
CA ARG A 18 1.66 1.37 -9.07
C ARG A 18 0.92 0.12 -8.58
N ILE A 19 1.17 -0.31 -7.34
CA ILE A 19 0.43 -1.42 -6.72
C ILE A 19 -1.06 -1.07 -6.61
N ALA A 20 -1.41 0.17 -6.23
CA ALA A 20 -2.79 0.61 -6.15
C ALA A 20 -3.50 0.62 -7.50
N GLU A 21 -2.78 0.96 -8.58
CA GLU A 21 -3.29 0.93 -9.95
C GLU A 21 -3.53 -0.50 -10.46
N ILE A 22 -2.75 -1.49 -9.99
CA ILE A 22 -2.84 -2.89 -10.43
C ILE A 22 -3.83 -3.70 -9.60
N ALA A 23 -3.72 -3.61 -8.28
CA ALA A 23 -4.42 -4.51 -7.34
C ALA A 23 -5.41 -3.77 -6.43
N GLY A 24 -5.64 -2.48 -6.71
CA GLY A 24 -6.55 -1.65 -5.94
C GLY A 24 -5.93 -1.03 -4.70
N HIS A 25 -6.64 -0.04 -4.18
CA HIS A 25 -6.19 0.81 -3.08
C HIS A 25 -5.96 0.04 -1.78
N ASP A 26 -6.86 -0.90 -1.48
CA ASP A 26 -6.79 -1.70 -0.25
C ASP A 26 -5.56 -2.62 -0.23
N ALA A 27 -5.24 -3.26 -1.35
CA ALA A 27 -4.05 -4.10 -1.48
C ALA A 27 -2.77 -3.26 -1.28
N ALA A 28 -2.70 -2.09 -1.91
CA ALA A 28 -1.59 -1.17 -1.73
C ALA A 28 -1.44 -0.71 -0.29
N MET A 29 -2.55 -0.38 0.38
CA MET A 29 -2.55 0.04 1.78
C MET A 29 -2.10 -1.10 2.71
N LYS A 30 -2.57 -2.33 2.51
CA LYS A 30 -2.13 -3.51 3.28
C LYS A 30 -0.63 -3.74 3.12
N ILE A 31 -0.12 -3.72 1.89
CA ILE A 31 1.32 -3.85 1.61
C ILE A 31 2.11 -2.74 2.30
N ALA A 32 1.67 -1.49 2.20
CA ALA A 32 2.34 -0.35 2.81
C ALA A 32 2.44 -0.47 4.34
N LEU A 33 1.35 -0.89 4.98
CA LEU A 33 1.24 -0.99 6.43
C LEU A 33 2.03 -2.17 6.99
N GLU A 34 2.03 -3.32 6.30
CA GLU A 34 2.67 -4.56 6.78
C GLU A 34 4.14 -4.69 6.35
N LEU A 35 4.45 -4.18 5.16
CA LEU A 35 5.74 -4.34 4.49
C LEU A 35 6.52 -3.03 4.33
N GLY A 36 6.02 -1.90 4.82
CA GLY A 36 6.74 -0.62 4.83
C GLY A 36 8.17 -0.77 5.36
N GLY A 37 9.13 -0.21 4.63
CA GLY A 37 10.57 -0.29 4.89
C GLY A 37 11.21 -1.65 4.63
N LYS A 38 10.50 -2.58 3.98
CA LYS A 38 11.01 -3.91 3.62
C LYS A 38 11.01 -4.10 2.10
N GLN A 39 11.81 -5.05 1.66
CA GLN A 39 11.75 -5.57 0.29
C GLN A 39 10.62 -6.59 0.18
N LEU A 40 9.83 -6.47 -0.87
CA LEU A 40 8.79 -7.40 -1.27
C LEU A 40 9.19 -8.02 -2.60
N TYR A 41 9.38 -9.34 -2.60
CA TYR A 41 9.52 -10.12 -3.82
C TYR A 41 8.14 -10.45 -4.38
N ILE A 42 7.94 -10.25 -5.68
CA ILE A 42 6.72 -10.65 -6.39
C ILE A 42 6.97 -12.01 -7.06
N PRO A 43 6.39 -13.10 -6.54
CA PRO A 43 6.59 -14.42 -7.13
C PRO A 43 5.82 -14.56 -8.45
N THR A 44 6.30 -15.43 -9.33
CA THR A 44 5.58 -15.80 -10.57
C THR A 44 4.25 -16.49 -10.25
N ASP A 45 4.24 -17.34 -9.22
CA ASP A 45 3.04 -17.97 -8.66
C ASP A 45 2.84 -17.47 -7.21
N PRO A 46 1.77 -16.71 -6.93
CA PRO A 46 1.52 -16.16 -5.61
C PRO A 46 0.95 -17.15 -4.59
N THR A 47 0.62 -18.39 -4.99
CA THR A 47 -0.03 -19.37 -4.12
C THR A 47 0.85 -19.69 -2.89
N ASN A 48 0.27 -19.65 -1.70
CA ASN A 48 0.92 -19.78 -0.39
C ASN A 48 2.08 -18.79 -0.16
N SER A 49 2.10 -17.66 -0.87
CA SER A 49 3.16 -16.66 -0.71
C SER A 49 2.84 -15.64 0.37
N ARG A 50 3.88 -14.94 0.84
CA ARG A 50 3.70 -13.78 1.72
C ARG A 50 2.88 -12.66 1.06
N LEU A 51 2.92 -12.56 -0.27
CA LEU A 51 2.15 -11.59 -1.02
C LEU A 51 0.65 -11.90 -0.90
N GLU A 52 0.26 -13.14 -1.19
CA GLU A 52 -1.12 -13.62 -1.04
C GLU A 52 -1.62 -13.48 0.40
N ALA A 53 -0.82 -13.88 1.39
CA ALA A 53 -1.19 -13.71 2.80
C ALA A 53 -1.42 -12.24 3.18
N CYS A 54 -0.79 -11.30 2.48
CA CYS A 54 -0.91 -9.86 2.75
C CYS A 54 -2.12 -9.23 2.05
N VAL A 55 -2.37 -9.56 0.77
CA VAL A 55 -3.39 -8.85 -0.04
C VAL A 55 -4.58 -9.70 -0.44
N GLY A 56 -4.53 -11.02 -0.27
CA GLY A 56 -5.50 -11.99 -0.76
C GLY A 56 -5.15 -12.53 -2.15
N GLU A 57 -5.80 -13.62 -2.53
CA GLU A 57 -5.56 -14.38 -3.77
C GLU A 57 -5.67 -13.50 -5.02
N GLU A 58 -6.80 -12.82 -5.20
CA GLU A 58 -7.09 -12.02 -6.40
C GLU A 58 -6.07 -10.89 -6.62
N ALA A 59 -5.79 -10.12 -5.57
CA ALA A 59 -4.82 -9.04 -5.61
C ALA A 59 -3.39 -9.55 -5.85
N ALA A 60 -3.04 -10.70 -5.27
CA ALA A 60 -1.73 -11.30 -5.47
C ALA A 60 -1.57 -11.85 -6.90
N ALA A 61 -2.61 -12.46 -7.47
CA ALA A 61 -2.63 -12.91 -8.87
C ALA A 61 -2.45 -11.75 -9.86
N ALA A 62 -3.12 -10.61 -9.62
CA ALA A 62 -2.97 -9.41 -10.43
C ALA A 62 -1.53 -8.87 -10.37
N LEU A 63 -0.93 -8.80 -9.17
CA LEU A 63 0.44 -8.33 -8.98
C LEU A 63 1.46 -9.28 -9.61
N SER A 64 1.31 -10.59 -9.43
CA SER A 64 2.19 -11.59 -10.05
C SER A 64 2.11 -11.52 -11.58
N THR A 65 0.93 -11.34 -12.15
CA THR A 65 0.77 -11.19 -13.60
C THR A 65 1.48 -9.95 -14.15
N ALA A 66 1.39 -8.82 -13.44
CA ALA A 66 1.96 -7.55 -13.89
C ALA A 66 3.44 -7.37 -13.57
N LEU A 67 3.93 -7.97 -12.47
CA LEU A 67 5.22 -7.65 -11.84
C LEU A 67 6.05 -8.89 -11.48
N ALA A 68 5.75 -10.07 -12.03
CA ALA A 68 6.50 -11.29 -11.75
C ALA A 68 8.02 -11.08 -11.81
N ASP A 69 8.72 -11.64 -10.83
CA ASP A 69 10.18 -11.58 -10.69
C ASP A 69 10.77 -10.17 -10.44
N GLU A 70 9.94 -9.17 -10.13
CA GLU A 70 10.39 -7.90 -9.58
C GLU A 70 10.62 -7.99 -8.05
N VAL A 71 11.65 -7.29 -7.56
CA VAL A 71 11.83 -6.99 -6.13
C VAL A 71 11.57 -5.51 -5.93
N ILE A 72 10.57 -5.22 -5.11
CA ILE A 72 10.04 -3.90 -4.85
C ILE A 72 10.43 -3.50 -3.43
N GLU A 73 11.11 -2.37 -3.29
CA GLU A 73 11.24 -1.73 -1.98
C GLU A 73 9.94 -0.99 -1.65
N VAL A 74 9.30 -1.37 -0.53
CA VAL A 74 8.06 -0.73 -0.08
C VAL A 74 8.45 0.47 0.78
N ALA A 75 8.51 1.66 0.18
CA ALA A 75 8.86 2.87 0.90
C ALA A 75 7.86 3.20 2.03
N PHE A 76 8.34 3.75 3.15
CA PHE A 76 7.50 4.32 4.20
C PHE A 76 6.89 5.65 3.76
N GLU A 77 5.79 5.58 3.01
CA GLU A 77 5.06 6.76 2.55
C GLU A 77 4.01 7.24 3.57
N ASN A 78 4.45 7.57 4.80
CA ASN A 78 3.55 7.94 5.91
C ASN A 78 2.57 9.08 5.55
N ARG A 79 2.97 10.04 4.71
CA ARG A 79 2.09 11.11 4.23
C ARG A 79 0.99 10.60 3.32
N THR A 80 1.33 9.72 2.38
CA THR A 80 0.38 9.10 1.45
C THR A 80 -0.60 8.24 2.25
N LEU A 81 -0.09 7.38 3.15
CA LEU A 81 -0.91 6.54 4.00
C LEU A 81 -1.82 7.32 4.92
N ALA A 82 -1.35 8.42 5.51
CA ALA A 82 -2.19 9.27 6.35
C ALA A 82 -3.39 9.83 5.56
N ARG A 83 -3.20 10.24 4.30
CA ARG A 83 -4.31 10.72 3.46
C ARG A 83 -5.29 9.61 3.13
N TRP A 84 -4.78 8.44 2.72
CA TRP A 84 -5.61 7.29 2.37
C TRP A 84 -6.43 6.80 3.56
N LEU A 85 -5.82 6.64 4.74
CA LEU A 85 -6.53 6.26 5.97
C LEU A 85 -7.57 7.31 6.38
N PHE A 86 -7.25 8.60 6.22
CA PHE A 86 -8.20 9.67 6.52
C PHE A 86 -9.40 9.66 5.57
N GLN A 87 -9.17 9.39 4.28
CA GLN A 87 -10.23 9.18 3.28
C GLN A 87 -11.03 7.90 3.57
N ALA A 88 -10.39 6.85 4.07
CA ALA A 88 -11.06 5.64 4.56
C ALA A 88 -11.81 5.83 5.89
N GLY A 89 -11.92 7.07 6.38
CA GLY A 89 -12.74 7.41 7.55
C GLY A 89 -12.02 7.33 8.90
N TRP A 90 -10.74 6.98 8.95
CA TRP A 90 -9.99 6.87 10.20
C TRP A 90 -9.85 8.23 10.92
N SER A 91 -9.81 8.20 12.25
CA SER A 91 -9.53 9.42 13.02
C SER A 91 -8.04 9.77 12.96
N MET A 92 -7.70 11.06 13.11
CA MET A 92 -6.29 11.48 13.18
C MET A 92 -5.53 10.81 14.32
N ALA A 93 -6.21 10.44 15.41
CA ALA A 93 -5.60 9.73 16.54
C ALA A 93 -5.27 8.28 16.16
N ASP A 94 -6.18 7.58 15.50
CA ASP A 94 -5.95 6.20 15.04
C ASP A 94 -4.83 6.15 14.01
N ILE A 95 -4.79 7.11 13.08
CA ILE A 95 -3.72 7.24 12.08
C ILE A 95 -2.37 7.49 12.78
N ALA A 96 -2.33 8.41 13.74
CA ALA A 96 -1.12 8.72 14.50
C ALA A 96 -0.58 7.48 15.23
N ASN A 97 -1.47 6.73 15.89
CA ASN A 97 -1.12 5.49 16.59
C ASN A 97 -0.64 4.41 15.62
N ARG A 98 -1.35 4.20 14.50
CA ARG A 98 -1.01 3.18 13.50
C ARG A 98 0.33 3.45 12.83
N LEU A 99 0.60 4.70 12.48
CA LEU A 99 1.83 5.12 11.80
C LEU A 99 2.97 5.47 12.77
N ARG A 100 2.73 5.42 14.09
CA ARG A 100 3.68 5.77 15.16
C ARG A 100 4.27 7.18 14.99
N VAL A 101 3.43 8.15 14.65
CA VAL A 101 3.80 9.56 14.50
C VAL A 101 2.90 10.45 15.35
N SER A 102 3.31 11.69 15.59
CA SER A 102 2.50 12.61 16.39
C SER A 102 1.21 13.03 15.68
N ARG A 103 0.14 13.28 16.45
CA ARG A 103 -1.11 13.89 15.92
C ARG A 103 -0.86 15.25 15.25
N VAL A 104 0.16 15.99 15.70
CA VAL A 104 0.56 17.28 15.08
C VAL A 104 1.09 17.05 13.67
N SER A 105 1.93 16.03 13.47
CA SER A 105 2.44 15.63 12.15
C SER A 105 1.29 15.23 11.22
N ILE A 106 0.34 14.43 11.71
CA ILE A 106 -0.86 14.05 10.94
C ILE A 106 -1.67 15.28 10.54
N ARG A 107 -1.96 16.19 11.49
CA ARG A 107 -2.68 17.43 11.20
C ARG A 107 -1.98 18.28 10.14
N GLN A 108 -0.66 18.38 10.19
CA GLN A 108 0.10 19.13 9.18
C GLN A 108 0.02 18.46 7.80
N TRP A 109 0.12 17.13 7.72
CA TRP A 109 0.07 16.40 6.45
C TRP A 109 -1.32 16.40 5.82
N LEU A 110 -2.37 16.43 6.65
CA LEU A 110 -3.76 16.44 6.23
C LEU A 110 -4.32 17.84 6.00
N LYS A 111 -3.54 18.91 6.24
CA LYS A 111 -4.01 20.29 6.00
C LYS A 111 -4.51 20.43 4.55
N GLY A 112 -5.77 20.85 4.40
CA GLY A 112 -6.44 20.98 3.09
C GLY A 112 -7.11 19.71 2.56
N ASN A 113 -7.07 18.58 3.29
CA ASN A 113 -7.87 17.39 2.96
C ASN A 113 -9.21 17.43 3.70
N VAL A 114 -10.28 17.09 2.99
CA VAL A 114 -11.63 16.97 3.54
C VAL A 114 -11.90 15.49 3.81
N LYS A 115 -12.44 15.16 4.99
CA LYS A 115 -12.90 13.81 5.30
C LYS A 115 -14.17 13.55 4.49
N PRO A 116 -14.32 12.42 3.78
CA PRO A 116 -15.61 12.09 3.20
C PRO A 116 -16.63 12.01 4.33
N SER A 117 -17.67 12.84 4.24
CA SER A 117 -18.76 12.85 5.21
C SER A 117 -19.64 11.65 4.92
N PRO A 118 -19.95 10.79 5.91
CA PRO A 118 -20.90 9.68 5.72
C PRO A 118 -22.31 10.14 5.34
N LEU A 119 -22.60 11.45 5.46
CA LEU A 119 -23.90 12.06 5.18
C LEU A 119 -24.07 12.53 3.73
N ASN A 120 -23.04 12.46 2.88
CA ASN A 120 -23.15 12.89 1.48
C ASN A 120 -23.72 11.82 0.53
N ASP A 121 -23.96 10.59 1.00
CA ASP A 121 -24.56 9.51 0.21
C ASP A 121 -26.08 9.34 0.47
N LEU A 122 -26.72 10.32 1.14
CA LEU A 122 -28.16 10.30 1.46
C LEU A 122 -28.95 11.48 0.87
N VAL A 123 -28.39 12.19 -0.11
CA VAL A 123 -29.13 13.26 -0.81
C VAL A 123 -28.97 13.09 -2.33
N GLU A 124 -30.10 12.72 -2.93
CA GLU A 124 -30.51 12.62 -4.35
C GLU A 124 -30.02 11.42 -5.18
#